data_AF-A0A2T6KTR2-F1
#
_entry.id   AF-A0A2T6KTR2-F1
#
_cell.length_a   1.000
_cell.length_b   1.000
_cell.length_c   1.000
_cell.angle_alpha   90.00
_cell.angle_beta   90.00
_cell.angle_gamma   90.00
#
_symmetry.space_group_name_H-M   'P 1'
#
loop_
_entity.id
_entity.type
_entity.pdbx_description
1 polymer ?
#
loop_
_entity_poly.entity_id
_entity_poly.type
_entity_poly.pdbx_seq_one_letter_code
_entity_poly.pdbx_strand_id
1 'polypeptide(L)'
;MTDHDDIDYEDLVHMLQADALAERDHHRADASGVHAVLAVQIWRALRTLGAGHGRMTVTGVDPHVFARLPRDRVQTWDSENSGILRADIPQEGIRSAPTDDPDTTTDANTFAGERARSDGVVSLFDVVIYNAALSDVTFHRPDRRADLQQDQGVNLLIHLARTVPGGFLAALMSRDVLDDPQSAIREAVAALGDVLGVVRLPDGALRNVAGCDNPTDLLLVRRRLDDEPASDQSAFIHTAAGMTNDPVPEVVEYLNSSFLHPPMGHLLGTIDTRVMPWGNPRFSLQPSGRALSDDLTSALDQVVRSARQRGLMAGPGHRTATEQKPLPLSPHGHDRPEAQGPSIDL
;
A
#
# COMPACT_ATOMS: atom_id res chain seq x y z
N MET A 1 -27.67 5.67 28.61
CA MET A 1 -27.47 4.26 28.98
C MET A 1 -27.84 3.50 27.73
N THR A 2 -26.88 3.42 26.81
CA THR A 2 -27.06 2.91 25.45
C THR A 2 -26.80 1.42 25.51
N ASP A 3 -27.78 0.61 25.09
CA ASP A 3 -27.63 -0.84 24.89
C ASP A 3 -26.34 -1.10 24.11
N HIS A 4 -25.45 -1.89 24.70
CA HIS A 4 -24.45 -2.59 23.93
C HIS A 4 -25.19 -3.78 23.30
N ASP A 5 -25.18 -3.86 21.97
CA ASP A 5 -25.57 -5.08 21.26
C ASP A 5 -24.68 -6.23 21.77
N ASP A 6 -25.17 -6.99 22.74
CA ASP A 6 -24.56 -8.26 23.12
C ASP A 6 -24.73 -9.20 21.91
N ILE A 7 -23.66 -9.33 21.12
CA ILE A 7 -23.57 -10.35 20.06
C ILE A 7 -23.84 -11.69 20.74
N ASP A 8 -24.85 -12.43 20.26
CA ASP A 8 -25.18 -13.74 20.79
C ASP A 8 -23.95 -14.66 20.71
N TYR A 9 -23.76 -15.50 21.72
CA TYR A 9 -22.62 -16.42 21.81
C TYR A 9 -22.57 -17.36 20.59
N GLU A 10 -23.72 -17.84 20.11
CA GLU A 10 -23.80 -18.68 18.90
C GLU A 10 -23.34 -17.91 17.66
N ASP A 11 -23.79 -16.66 17.51
CA ASP A 11 -23.37 -15.78 16.40
C ASP A 11 -21.86 -15.50 16.47
N LEU A 12 -21.31 -15.23 17.65
CA LEU A 12 -19.88 -15.02 17.85
C LEU A 12 -19.06 -16.26 17.44
N VAL A 13 -19.52 -17.47 17.78
CA VAL A 13 -18.85 -18.72 17.38
C VAL A 13 -18.88 -18.89 15.86
N HIS A 14 -20.01 -18.60 15.21
CA HIS A 14 -20.12 -18.66 13.74
C HIS A 14 -19.21 -17.62 13.06
N MET A 15 -19.14 -16.39 13.59
CA MET A 15 -18.24 -15.36 13.08
C MET A 15 -16.77 -15.79 13.20
N LEU A 16 -16.36 -16.35 14.35
CA LEU A 16 -15.01 -16.86 14.54
C LEU A 16 -14.64 -17.96 13.53
N GLN A 17 -15.56 -18.90 13.28
CA GLN A 17 -15.36 -19.97 12.32
C GLN A 17 -15.29 -19.44 10.87
N ALA A 18 -16.16 -18.50 10.52
CA ALA A 18 -16.19 -17.88 9.20
C ALA A 18 -14.92 -17.07 8.93
N ASP A 19 -14.48 -16.26 9.89
CA ASP A 19 -13.25 -15.46 9.79
C ASP A 19 -12.02 -16.36 9.64
N ALA A 20 -11.91 -17.43 10.45
CA ALA A 20 -10.80 -18.38 10.35
C ALA A 20 -10.80 -19.15 9.01
N LEU A 21 -11.99 -19.46 8.48
CA LEU A 21 -12.12 -20.07 7.15
C LEU A 21 -11.68 -19.10 6.05
N ALA A 22 -12.12 -17.85 6.11
CA ALA A 22 -11.79 -16.82 5.13
C ALA A 22 -10.28 -16.53 5.09
N GLU A 23 -9.62 -16.37 6.25
CA GLU A 23 -8.15 -16.22 6.33
C GLU A 23 -7.44 -17.43 5.71
N ARG A 24 -7.86 -18.65 6.08
CA ARG A 24 -7.26 -19.88 5.55
C ARG A 24 -7.40 -19.97 4.03
N ASP A 25 -8.56 -19.61 3.51
CA ASP A 25 -8.83 -19.68 2.09
C ASP A 25 -8.10 -18.56 1.32
N HIS A 26 -7.94 -17.36 1.90
CA HIS A 26 -7.06 -16.31 1.38
C HIS A 26 -5.62 -16.80 1.21
N HIS A 27 -5.09 -17.52 2.20
CA HIS A 27 -3.72 -18.04 2.14
C HIS A 27 -3.54 -19.17 1.13
N ARG A 28 -4.60 -19.89 0.77
CA ARG A 28 -4.55 -21.04 -0.16
C ARG A 28 -4.88 -20.66 -1.60
N ALA A 29 -5.79 -19.72 -1.79
CA ALA A 29 -6.23 -19.30 -3.11
C ALA A 29 -5.20 -18.36 -3.74
N ASP A 30 -4.81 -18.69 -4.97
CA ASP A 30 -3.84 -17.91 -5.74
C ASP A 30 -4.48 -16.62 -6.29
N ALA A 31 -3.81 -15.49 -6.03
CA ALA A 31 -4.14 -14.19 -6.61
C ALA A 31 -3.00 -13.64 -7.51
N SER A 32 -1.88 -14.36 -7.66
CA SER A 32 -0.69 -13.90 -8.39
C SER A 32 -1.01 -13.48 -9.83
N GLY A 33 -1.97 -14.15 -10.49
CA GLY A 33 -2.43 -13.77 -11.83
C GLY A 33 -3.03 -12.36 -11.89
N VAL A 34 -3.90 -12.03 -10.93
CA VAL A 34 -4.51 -10.69 -10.81
C VAL A 34 -3.47 -9.67 -10.34
N HIS A 35 -2.62 -10.02 -9.38
CA HIS A 35 -1.49 -9.20 -8.95
C HIS A 35 -0.56 -8.83 -10.12
N ALA A 36 -0.33 -9.74 -11.08
CA ALA A 36 0.47 -9.45 -12.26
C ALA A 36 -0.19 -8.40 -13.17
N VAL A 37 -1.52 -8.44 -13.33
CA VAL A 37 -2.29 -7.42 -14.07
C VAL A 37 -2.16 -6.07 -13.38
N LEU A 38 -2.36 -6.02 -12.06
CA LEU A 38 -2.20 -4.80 -11.26
C LEU A 38 -0.78 -4.24 -11.38
N ALA A 39 0.24 -5.09 -11.22
CA ALA A 39 1.64 -4.69 -11.31
C ALA A 39 1.97 -4.05 -12.68
N VAL A 40 1.50 -4.62 -13.79
CA VAL A 40 1.70 -4.04 -15.12
C VAL A 40 1.10 -2.64 -15.21
N GLN A 41 -0.12 -2.45 -14.71
CA GLN A 41 -0.81 -1.17 -14.80
C GLN A 41 -0.23 -0.12 -13.85
N ILE A 42 0.14 -0.51 -12.63
CA ILE A 42 0.85 0.35 -11.67
C ILE A 42 2.16 0.83 -12.28
N TRP A 43 3.00 -0.07 -12.80
CA TRP A 43 4.28 0.33 -13.40
C TRP A 43 4.11 1.21 -14.64
N ARG A 44 3.11 0.95 -15.48
CA ARG A 44 2.80 1.84 -16.61
C ARG A 44 2.48 3.25 -16.13
N ALA A 45 1.64 3.38 -15.10
CA ALA A 45 1.27 4.68 -14.53
C ALA A 45 2.49 5.39 -13.93
N LEU A 46 3.25 4.71 -13.07
CA LEU A 46 4.44 5.24 -12.40
C LEU A 46 5.51 5.69 -13.40
N ARG A 47 5.80 4.88 -14.44
CA ARG A 47 6.76 5.25 -15.50
C ARG A 47 6.32 6.48 -16.28
N THR A 48 5.02 6.60 -16.57
CA THR A 48 4.47 7.79 -17.25
C THR A 48 4.61 9.05 -16.40
N LEU A 49 4.64 8.89 -15.08
CA LEU A 49 4.89 9.97 -14.11
C LEU A 49 6.38 10.24 -13.85
N GLY A 50 7.29 9.50 -14.50
CA GLY A 50 8.74 9.70 -14.42
C GLY A 50 9.48 8.71 -13.51
N ALA A 51 8.81 7.75 -12.88
CA ALA A 51 9.42 6.78 -11.98
C ALA A 51 10.07 5.59 -12.72
N GLY A 52 11.06 5.87 -13.57
CA GLY A 52 11.70 4.87 -14.45
C GLY A 52 13.04 4.28 -13.98
N HIS A 53 13.59 4.75 -12.86
CA HIS A 53 14.92 4.39 -12.35
C HIS A 53 14.98 4.63 -10.83
N GLY A 54 16.10 4.35 -10.18
CA GLY A 54 16.24 4.51 -8.72
C GLY A 54 15.95 3.20 -7.98
N ARG A 55 15.72 3.26 -6.68
CA ARG A 55 15.49 2.10 -5.82
C ARG A 55 14.01 1.93 -5.54
N MET A 56 13.56 0.68 -5.56
CA MET A 56 12.22 0.30 -5.12
C MET A 56 12.25 -0.63 -3.91
N THR A 57 11.18 -0.58 -3.14
CA THR A 57 10.83 -1.66 -2.20
C THR A 57 9.40 -2.11 -2.48
N VAL A 58 9.18 -3.42 -2.38
CA VAL A 58 7.86 -4.03 -2.44
C VAL A 58 7.65 -4.84 -1.17
N THR A 59 6.52 -4.64 -0.50
CA THR A 59 6.20 -5.31 0.77
C THR A 59 4.84 -5.97 0.73
N GLY A 60 4.70 -7.07 1.48
CA GLY A 60 3.45 -7.80 1.65
C GLY A 60 3.33 -8.98 0.68
N VAL A 61 2.16 -9.17 0.09
CA VAL A 61 1.84 -10.35 -0.73
C VAL A 61 2.40 -10.21 -2.15
N ASP A 62 3.00 -11.29 -2.66
CA ASP A 62 3.56 -11.39 -4.02
C ASP A 62 4.57 -10.27 -4.42
N PRO A 63 5.59 -9.99 -3.58
CA PRO A 63 6.48 -8.86 -3.81
C PRO A 63 7.29 -9.00 -5.11
N HIS A 64 7.62 -10.22 -5.53
CA HIS A 64 8.27 -10.49 -6.82
C HIS A 64 7.39 -10.16 -8.03
N VAL A 65 6.07 -10.44 -7.94
CA VAL A 65 5.11 -10.14 -9.02
C VAL A 65 5.01 -8.64 -9.20
N PHE A 66 4.81 -7.90 -8.10
CA PHE A 66 4.74 -6.45 -8.11
C PHE A 66 6.07 -5.79 -8.49
N ALA A 67 7.21 -6.36 -8.11
CA ALA A 67 8.52 -5.92 -8.58
C ALA A 67 8.78 -6.23 -10.06
N ARG A 68 8.00 -7.12 -10.66
CA ARG A 68 8.25 -7.73 -11.98
C ARG A 68 9.64 -8.36 -12.08
N LEU A 69 10.07 -9.02 -11.00
CA LEU A 69 11.34 -9.70 -10.87
C LEU A 69 11.15 -11.20 -10.54
N PRO A 70 12.15 -12.06 -10.82
CA PRO A 70 12.12 -13.46 -10.41
C PRO A 70 12.00 -13.65 -8.89
N ARG A 71 11.41 -14.79 -8.46
CA ARG A 71 11.12 -15.10 -7.03
C ARG A 71 12.36 -15.19 -6.15
N ASP A 72 13.47 -15.66 -6.69
CA ASP A 72 14.76 -15.81 -5.98
C ASP A 72 15.37 -14.48 -5.52
N ARG A 73 14.82 -13.34 -5.97
CA ARG A 73 15.19 -12.00 -5.54
C ARG A 73 14.42 -11.49 -4.30
N VAL A 74 13.48 -12.27 -3.75
CA VAL A 74 12.70 -11.89 -2.56
C VAL A 74 13.46 -12.28 -1.29
N GLN A 75 13.63 -11.34 -0.36
CA GLN A 75 14.04 -11.66 1.00
C GLN A 75 12.80 -11.84 1.87
N THR A 76 12.59 -13.06 2.38
CA THR A 76 11.50 -13.34 3.34
C THR A 76 12.04 -13.14 4.75
N TRP A 77 11.42 -12.24 5.53
CA TRP A 77 11.85 -11.95 6.91
C TRP A 77 11.19 -12.88 7.94
N ASP A 78 10.07 -13.50 7.59
CA ASP A 78 9.47 -14.61 8.32
C ASP A 78 8.85 -15.63 7.35
N SER A 79 8.51 -16.80 7.88
CA SER A 79 7.97 -17.93 7.14
C SER A 79 6.47 -17.83 6.81
N GLU A 80 5.81 -16.69 7.01
CA GLU A 80 4.38 -16.53 6.72
C GLU A 80 4.10 -15.22 5.96
N ASN A 81 4.53 -15.20 4.70
CA ASN A 81 3.98 -14.38 3.61
C ASN A 81 4.05 -12.83 3.69
N SER A 82 4.82 -12.23 4.61
CA SER A 82 5.12 -10.78 4.56
C SER A 82 6.49 -10.50 3.93
N GLY A 83 6.63 -10.81 2.63
CA GLY A 83 7.90 -10.67 1.93
C GLY A 83 8.31 -9.20 1.75
N ILE A 84 9.61 -8.90 1.91
CA ILE A 84 10.19 -7.60 1.58
C ILE A 84 11.17 -7.80 0.43
N LEU A 85 10.88 -7.19 -0.72
CA LEU A 85 11.82 -7.13 -1.83
C LEU A 85 12.36 -5.71 -1.95
N ARG A 86 13.68 -5.58 -2.09
CA ARG A 86 14.36 -4.32 -2.40
C ARG A 86 15.22 -4.53 -3.64
N ALA A 87 15.12 -3.64 -4.60
CA ALA A 87 15.88 -3.73 -5.86
C ALA A 87 15.97 -2.36 -6.53
N ASP A 88 16.85 -2.24 -7.52
CA ASP A 88 16.77 -1.12 -8.45
C ASP A 88 15.57 -1.29 -9.40
N ILE A 89 14.99 -0.18 -9.81
CA ILE A 89 13.85 -0.14 -10.74
C ILE A 89 14.35 -0.59 -12.12
N PRO A 90 13.80 -1.68 -12.69
CA PRO A 90 14.27 -2.22 -13.96
C PRO A 90 14.04 -1.23 -15.11
N GLN A 91 15.10 -0.92 -15.87
CA GLN A 91 14.95 -0.10 -17.08
C GLN A 91 14.22 -0.87 -18.17
N GLU A 92 13.33 -0.21 -18.91
CA GLU A 92 12.66 -0.85 -20.04
C GLU A 92 13.65 -1.08 -21.20
N GLY A 93 13.61 -2.26 -21.82
CA GLY A 93 14.47 -2.65 -22.94
C GLY A 93 15.54 -3.70 -22.60
N ILE A 94 15.88 -3.88 -21.33
CA ILE A 94 16.68 -5.02 -20.87
C ILE A 94 15.71 -6.16 -20.53
N ARG A 95 15.31 -6.93 -21.55
CA ARG A 95 14.96 -8.32 -21.28
C ARG A 95 16.25 -8.97 -20.81
N SER A 96 16.36 -9.33 -19.53
CA SER A 96 17.27 -10.41 -19.19
C SER A 96 16.77 -11.62 -19.95
N ALA A 97 17.34 -11.87 -21.13
CA ALA A 97 17.28 -13.19 -21.73
C ALA A 97 17.80 -14.17 -20.67
N PRO A 98 17.26 -15.40 -20.58
CA PRO A 98 18.01 -16.45 -19.93
C PRO A 98 19.29 -16.61 -20.74
N THR A 99 20.40 -16.05 -20.27
CA THR A 99 21.71 -16.31 -20.83
C THR A 99 22.09 -17.71 -20.39
N ASP A 100 21.85 -18.70 -21.25
CA ASP A 100 22.45 -20.05 -21.19
C ASP A 100 23.96 -20.01 -21.52
N ASP A 101 24.65 -18.91 -21.21
CA ASP A 101 26.08 -18.75 -21.45
C ASP A 101 26.84 -18.90 -20.13
N PRO A 102 27.49 -20.05 -19.89
CA PRO A 102 28.13 -20.36 -18.61
C PRO A 102 29.33 -19.46 -18.27
N ASP A 103 29.80 -18.63 -19.21
CA ASP A 103 30.96 -17.74 -19.03
C ASP A 103 30.62 -16.24 -18.97
N THR A 104 29.36 -15.84 -19.12
CA THR A 104 28.96 -14.46 -18.75
C THR A 104 28.64 -14.39 -17.27
N THR A 105 29.68 -14.27 -16.46
CA THR A 105 29.57 -13.71 -15.11
C THR A 105 29.14 -12.25 -15.21
N THR A 106 27.86 -12.01 -15.53
CA THR A 106 27.18 -10.79 -15.11
C THR A 106 27.21 -10.86 -13.61
N ASP A 107 28.01 -10.02 -12.97
CA ASP A 107 28.30 -10.03 -11.54
C ASP A 107 27.03 -10.31 -10.71
N ALA A 108 26.81 -11.59 -10.39
CA ALA A 108 25.68 -12.04 -9.59
C ALA A 108 25.74 -11.46 -8.16
N ASN A 109 26.88 -10.85 -7.82
CA ASN A 109 27.15 -10.16 -6.57
C ASN A 109 26.80 -8.66 -6.57
N THR A 110 26.47 -8.04 -7.71
CA THR A 110 25.96 -6.64 -7.73
C THR A 110 24.49 -6.57 -7.32
N PHE A 111 23.80 -7.73 -7.30
CA PHE A 111 22.42 -7.88 -6.86
C PHE A 111 22.30 -8.65 -5.54
N ALA A 112 23.36 -8.64 -4.72
CA ALA A 112 23.22 -9.01 -3.33
C ALA A 112 22.32 -7.96 -2.68
N GLY A 113 21.02 -8.28 -2.60
CA GLY A 113 20.04 -7.47 -1.90
C GLY A 113 20.64 -7.06 -0.57
N GLU A 114 20.88 -5.76 -0.43
CA GLU A 114 21.62 -5.18 0.67
C GLU A 114 20.97 -5.69 1.96
N ARG A 115 21.64 -6.61 2.67
CA ARG A 115 21.25 -6.99 4.02
C ARG A 115 21.04 -5.67 4.73
N ALA A 116 19.82 -5.43 5.22
CA ALA A 116 19.49 -4.22 5.95
C ALA A 116 20.58 -4.00 6.99
N ARG A 117 21.48 -3.06 6.72
CA ARG A 117 22.51 -2.71 7.67
C ARG A 117 21.75 -2.12 8.85
N SER A 118 21.96 -2.70 10.02
CA SER A 118 21.33 -2.31 11.28
C SER A 118 22.08 -1.13 11.89
N ASP A 119 22.43 -0.12 11.09
CA ASP A 119 23.12 1.10 11.49
C ASP A 119 22.13 2.26 11.78
N GLY A 120 20.84 1.95 11.94
CA GLY A 120 19.83 2.93 12.37
C GLY A 120 19.41 3.93 11.28
N VAL A 121 19.93 3.79 10.06
CA VAL A 121 19.53 4.60 8.90
C VAL A 121 18.27 4.01 8.28
N VAL A 122 17.17 4.77 8.27
CA VAL A 122 15.96 4.38 7.54
C VAL A 122 16.26 4.48 6.04
N SER A 123 16.27 3.34 5.35
CA SER A 123 16.40 3.32 3.89
C SER A 123 15.17 3.95 3.23
N LEU A 124 15.37 4.97 2.41
CA LEU A 124 14.34 5.59 1.57
C LEU A 124 14.38 5.03 0.14
N PHE A 125 13.22 4.95 -0.49
CA PHE A 125 13.03 4.39 -1.83
C PHE A 125 12.31 5.38 -2.76
N ASP A 126 12.68 5.36 -4.03
CA ASP A 126 12.05 6.15 -5.10
C ASP A 126 10.62 5.66 -5.40
N VAL A 127 10.42 4.34 -5.32
CA VAL A 127 9.10 3.70 -5.43
C VAL A 127 8.89 2.72 -4.28
N VAL A 128 7.76 2.86 -3.59
CA VAL A 128 7.28 1.90 -2.60
C VAL A 128 6.00 1.26 -3.12
N ILE A 129 5.94 -0.07 -3.16
CA ILE A 129 4.71 -0.80 -3.43
C ILE A 129 4.35 -1.60 -2.18
N TYR A 130 3.17 -1.36 -1.61
CA TYR A 130 2.67 -2.06 -0.43
C TYR A 130 1.43 -2.85 -0.82
N ASN A 131 1.53 -4.18 -0.90
CA ASN A 131 0.37 -5.05 -1.10
C ASN A 131 -0.02 -5.70 0.23
N ALA A 132 -0.94 -5.05 0.95
CA ALA A 132 -1.34 -5.47 2.28
C ALA A 132 -1.90 -6.90 2.28
N ALA A 133 -1.45 -7.70 3.25
CA ALA A 133 -2.03 -9.01 3.51
C ALA A 133 -3.51 -8.86 3.93
N LEU A 134 -4.32 -9.87 3.61
CA LEU A 134 -5.74 -9.95 3.98
C LEU A 134 -6.60 -8.78 3.48
N SER A 135 -6.15 -8.04 2.45
CA SER A 135 -6.83 -6.86 1.92
C SER A 135 -8.18 -7.15 1.24
N ASP A 136 -8.41 -8.39 0.81
CA ASP A 136 -9.65 -8.89 0.23
C ASP A 136 -10.49 -9.72 1.21
N VAL A 137 -10.08 -9.87 2.47
CA VAL A 137 -10.81 -10.69 3.45
C VAL A 137 -11.97 -9.91 4.06
N THR A 138 -13.15 -10.51 4.05
CA THR A 138 -14.36 -9.99 4.71
C THR A 138 -14.41 -10.52 6.14
N PHE A 139 -13.77 -9.84 7.09
CA PHE A 139 -13.93 -10.17 8.52
C PHE A 139 -15.32 -9.81 9.01
N HIS A 140 -15.95 -10.71 9.74
CA HIS A 140 -17.27 -10.53 10.32
C HIS A 140 -17.21 -9.99 11.74
N ARG A 141 -16.18 -10.35 12.51
CA ARG A 141 -15.98 -9.81 13.84
C ARG A 141 -15.57 -8.32 13.76
N PRO A 142 -16.31 -7.39 14.40
CA PRO A 142 -16.00 -5.96 14.33
C PRO A 142 -14.61 -5.59 14.86
N ASP A 143 -14.17 -6.23 15.94
CA ASP A 143 -12.83 -6.04 16.53
C ASP A 143 -11.74 -6.50 15.55
N ARG A 144 -11.88 -7.67 14.93
CA ARG A 144 -10.89 -8.18 13.96
C ARG A 144 -10.77 -7.29 12.73
N ARG A 145 -11.89 -6.77 12.22
CA ARG A 145 -11.89 -5.82 11.10
C ARG A 145 -11.20 -4.51 11.49
N ALA A 146 -11.52 -3.97 12.66
CA ALA A 146 -10.90 -2.74 13.17
C ALA A 146 -9.37 -2.91 13.34
N ASP A 147 -8.93 -4.05 13.86
CA ASP A 147 -7.50 -4.38 13.97
C ASP A 147 -6.81 -4.39 12.60
N LEU A 148 -7.38 -5.08 11.61
CA LEU A 148 -6.82 -5.10 10.24
C LEU A 148 -6.78 -3.70 9.63
N GLN A 149 -7.86 -2.93 9.75
CA GLN A 149 -7.96 -1.56 9.24
C GLN A 149 -6.86 -0.67 9.85
N GLN A 150 -6.69 -0.74 11.18
CA GLN A 150 -5.67 0.03 11.89
C GLN A 150 -4.25 -0.40 11.48
N ASP A 151 -3.98 -1.70 11.42
CA ASP A 151 -2.68 -2.23 11.01
C ASP A 151 -2.33 -1.80 9.58
N GLN A 152 -3.27 -1.90 8.65
CA GLN A 152 -3.06 -1.49 7.26
C GLN A 152 -2.87 0.02 7.15
N GLY A 153 -3.64 0.82 7.89
CA GLY A 153 -3.52 2.28 7.92
C GLY A 153 -2.17 2.76 8.48
N VAL A 154 -1.68 2.16 9.56
CA VAL A 154 -0.37 2.48 10.13
C VAL A 154 0.76 2.06 9.17
N ASN A 155 0.67 0.87 8.57
CA ASN A 155 1.67 0.42 7.60
C ASN A 155 1.70 1.30 6.34
N LEU A 156 0.55 1.80 5.89
CA LEU A 156 0.48 2.79 4.80
C LEU A 156 1.34 4.03 5.12
N LEU A 157 1.24 4.57 6.34
CA LEU A 157 2.02 5.73 6.77
C LEU A 157 3.52 5.41 6.88
N ILE A 158 3.88 4.24 7.41
CA ILE A 158 5.27 3.77 7.48
C ILE A 158 5.87 3.67 6.06
N HIS A 159 5.12 3.13 5.11
CA HIS A 159 5.54 2.99 3.72
C HIS A 159 5.64 4.34 3.01
N LEU A 160 4.70 5.25 3.24
CA LEU A 160 4.78 6.62 2.73
C LEU A 160 5.99 7.39 3.28
N ALA A 161 6.29 7.24 4.57
CA ALA A 161 7.46 7.85 5.21
C ALA A 161 8.79 7.28 4.70
N ARG A 162 8.80 6.04 4.20
CA ARG A 162 9.96 5.40 3.53
C ARG A 162 10.10 5.77 2.05
N THR A 163 9.20 6.59 1.52
CA THR A 163 9.29 7.10 0.15
C THR A 163 10.10 8.39 0.15
N VAL A 164 11.07 8.54 -0.75
CA VAL A 164 11.82 9.80 -0.91
C VAL A 164 10.87 10.95 -1.27
N PRO A 165 11.12 12.20 -0.83
CA PRO A 165 10.41 13.36 -1.37
C PRO A 165 10.47 13.38 -2.91
N GLY A 166 9.30 13.48 -3.55
CA GLY A 166 9.14 13.38 -5.01
C GLY A 166 9.02 11.96 -5.56
N GLY A 167 9.18 10.93 -4.74
CA GLY A 167 8.95 9.52 -5.08
C GLY A 167 7.48 9.12 -4.96
N PHE A 168 7.17 7.85 -5.22
CA PHE A 168 5.81 7.34 -5.27
C PHE A 168 5.55 6.16 -4.35
N LEU A 169 4.35 6.14 -3.79
CA LEU A 169 3.77 4.99 -3.11
C LEU A 169 2.58 4.47 -3.93
N ALA A 170 2.54 3.16 -4.14
CA ALA A 170 1.35 2.44 -4.56
C ALA A 170 0.95 1.46 -3.46
N ALA A 171 -0.26 1.59 -2.90
CA ALA A 171 -0.74 0.72 -1.83
C ALA A 171 -2.01 -0.02 -2.25
N LEU A 172 -2.02 -1.33 -2.10
CA LEU A 172 -3.21 -2.18 -2.14
C LEU A 172 -3.61 -2.54 -0.72
N MET A 173 -4.83 -2.19 -0.31
CA MET A 173 -5.32 -2.39 1.06
C MET A 173 -6.84 -2.58 1.07
N SER A 174 -7.39 -3.05 2.20
CA SER A 174 -8.84 -3.14 2.37
C SER A 174 -9.49 -1.78 2.18
N ARG A 175 -10.69 -1.77 1.59
CA ARG A 175 -11.53 -0.56 1.53
C ARG A 175 -11.77 0.10 2.87
N ASP A 176 -11.74 -0.69 3.95
CA ASP A 176 -12.07 -0.22 5.30
C ASP A 176 -11.08 0.86 5.76
N VAL A 177 -9.84 0.89 5.24
CA VAL A 177 -8.86 1.95 5.54
C VAL A 177 -9.32 3.32 5.02
N LEU A 178 -9.84 3.38 3.80
CA LEU A 178 -10.27 4.65 3.20
C LEU A 178 -11.67 5.08 3.64
N ASP A 179 -12.50 4.11 3.99
CA ASP A 179 -13.88 4.32 4.39
C ASP A 179 -14.04 4.55 5.90
N ASP A 180 -12.97 4.48 6.68
CA ASP A 180 -12.98 4.79 8.11
C ASP A 180 -13.63 6.17 8.37
N PRO A 181 -14.69 6.29 9.19
CA PRO A 181 -15.21 7.59 9.58
C PRO A 181 -14.16 8.46 10.31
N GLN A 182 -13.16 7.86 10.95
CA GLN A 182 -12.03 8.57 11.52
C GLN A 182 -11.04 8.97 10.43
N SER A 183 -10.69 10.26 10.38
CA SER A 183 -9.86 10.84 9.32
C SER A 183 -8.35 10.77 9.59
N ALA A 184 -7.91 10.33 10.77
CA ALA A 184 -6.51 10.49 11.22
C ALA A 184 -5.46 9.91 10.25
N ILE A 185 -5.68 8.71 9.71
CA ILE A 185 -4.78 8.11 8.71
C ILE A 185 -4.77 8.94 7.42
N ARG A 186 -5.94 9.37 6.94
CA ARG A 186 -6.06 10.13 5.68
C ARG A 186 -5.51 11.55 5.80
N GLU A 187 -5.66 12.19 6.96
CA GLU A 187 -5.01 13.45 7.30
C GLU A 187 -3.49 13.31 7.32
N ALA A 188 -2.96 12.25 7.93
CA ALA A 188 -1.53 11.98 7.95
C ALA A 188 -0.97 11.68 6.55
N VAL A 189 -1.70 10.94 5.70
CA VAL A 189 -1.35 10.75 4.29
C VAL A 189 -1.33 12.09 3.55
N ALA A 190 -2.37 12.93 3.68
CA ALA A 190 -2.46 14.23 3.02
C ALA A 190 -1.38 15.21 3.52
N ALA A 191 -0.96 15.10 4.78
CA ALA A 191 0.13 15.87 5.36
C ALA A 191 1.49 15.49 4.74
N LEU A 192 1.73 14.20 4.48
CA LEU A 192 2.99 13.70 3.91
C LEU A 192 3.04 13.75 2.38
N GLY A 193 1.92 13.60 1.68
CA GLY A 193 1.93 13.42 0.23
C GLY A 193 0.71 13.98 -0.48
N ASP A 194 0.81 14.00 -1.81
CA ASP A 194 -0.28 14.36 -2.70
C ASP A 194 -0.86 13.08 -3.30
N VAL A 195 -2.11 12.78 -2.94
CA VAL A 195 -2.89 11.66 -3.47
C VAL A 195 -3.14 11.89 -4.94
N LEU A 196 -2.59 11.02 -5.78
CA LEU A 196 -2.74 11.07 -7.23
C LEU A 196 -4.12 10.56 -7.63
N GLY A 197 -4.55 9.48 -7.00
CA GLY A 197 -5.87 8.91 -7.17
C GLY A 197 -6.07 7.63 -6.37
N VAL A 198 -7.33 7.22 -6.29
CA VAL A 198 -7.81 6.02 -5.61
C VAL A 198 -8.63 5.20 -6.59
N VAL A 199 -8.37 3.91 -6.68
CA VAL A 199 -9.13 2.98 -7.53
C VAL A 199 -9.63 1.82 -6.67
N ARG A 200 -10.94 1.68 -6.53
CA ARG A 200 -11.56 0.55 -5.83
C ARG A 200 -11.83 -0.59 -6.81
N LEU A 201 -11.24 -1.74 -6.53
CA LEU A 201 -11.49 -2.98 -7.25
C LEU A 201 -12.83 -3.57 -6.79
N PRO A 202 -13.58 -4.24 -7.69
CA PRO A 202 -14.85 -4.85 -7.33
C PRO A 202 -14.66 -6.06 -6.40
N ASP A 203 -15.77 -6.53 -5.87
CA ASP A 203 -15.81 -7.69 -4.99
C ASP A 203 -15.20 -8.92 -5.65
N GLY A 204 -14.37 -9.63 -4.89
CA GLY A 204 -13.68 -10.83 -5.35
C GLY A 204 -12.72 -10.59 -6.53
N ALA A 205 -12.31 -9.34 -6.77
CA ALA A 205 -11.38 -9.02 -7.86
C ALA A 205 -10.04 -9.74 -7.72
N LEU A 206 -9.51 -9.85 -6.50
CA LEU A 206 -8.26 -10.58 -6.24
C LEU A 206 -8.50 -12.09 -6.22
N ARG A 207 -9.57 -12.53 -5.56
CA ARG A 207 -9.94 -13.94 -5.39
C ARG A 207 -11.45 -14.07 -5.42
N ASN A 208 -11.98 -14.95 -6.27
CA ASN A 208 -13.41 -15.28 -6.26
C ASN A 208 -13.65 -16.48 -5.33
N VAL A 209 -13.43 -16.29 -4.04
CA VAL A 209 -13.60 -17.30 -2.98
C VAL A 209 -14.43 -16.70 -1.85
N ALA A 210 -15.31 -17.51 -1.24
CA ALA A 210 -16.15 -17.05 -0.14
C ALA A 210 -15.31 -16.48 1.00
N GLY A 211 -15.70 -15.30 1.51
CA GLY A 211 -14.97 -14.57 2.55
C GLY A 211 -13.71 -13.83 2.07
N CYS A 212 -13.32 -13.97 0.79
CA CYS A 212 -12.24 -13.22 0.15
C CYS A 212 -12.77 -12.23 -0.91
N ASP A 213 -13.93 -11.65 -0.63
CA ASP A 213 -14.73 -10.84 -1.55
C ASP A 213 -14.85 -9.36 -1.13
N ASN A 214 -14.05 -8.92 -0.16
CA ASN A 214 -14.02 -7.51 0.26
C ASN A 214 -13.37 -6.64 -0.83
N PRO A 215 -13.98 -5.50 -1.21
CA PRO A 215 -13.33 -4.55 -2.12
C PRO A 215 -11.94 -4.14 -1.63
N THR A 216 -11.00 -4.08 -2.56
CA THR A 216 -9.63 -3.64 -2.31
C THR A 216 -9.39 -2.30 -2.99
N ASP A 217 -8.74 -1.37 -2.29
CA ASP A 217 -8.36 -0.07 -2.83
C ASP A 217 -6.90 -0.08 -3.28
N LEU A 218 -6.66 0.42 -4.50
CA LEU A 218 -5.36 0.86 -4.99
C LEU A 218 -5.24 2.37 -4.79
N LEU A 219 -4.37 2.78 -3.87
CA LEU A 219 -4.04 4.17 -3.59
C LEU A 219 -2.68 4.53 -4.21
N LEU A 220 -2.63 5.60 -5.00
CA LEU A 220 -1.39 6.18 -5.53
C LEU A 220 -1.11 7.52 -4.87
N VAL A 221 0.09 7.68 -4.29
CA VAL A 221 0.52 8.92 -3.62
C VAL A 221 1.90 9.31 -4.13
N ARG A 222 2.10 10.60 -4.41
CA ARG A 222 3.44 11.19 -4.55
C ARG A 222 3.86 11.75 -3.20
N ARG A 223 5.02 11.36 -2.67
CA ARG A 223 5.56 11.99 -1.46
C ARG A 223 5.89 13.45 -1.82
N ARG A 224 5.31 14.39 -1.07
CA ARG A 224 5.49 15.83 -1.34
C ARG A 224 6.94 16.25 -1.12
N LEU A 225 7.44 17.20 -1.92
CA LEU A 225 8.73 17.84 -1.65
C LEU A 225 8.63 18.72 -0.40
N ASP A 226 9.74 18.89 0.32
CA ASP A 226 9.72 19.63 1.59
C ASP A 226 9.39 21.13 1.41
N ASP A 227 9.60 21.67 0.22
CA ASP A 227 9.33 23.07 -0.16
C ASP A 227 8.01 23.27 -0.91
N GLU A 228 7.27 22.20 -1.21
CA GLU A 228 5.97 22.29 -1.87
C GLU A 228 4.83 22.55 -0.86
N PRO A 229 3.92 23.50 -1.15
CA PRO A 229 2.74 23.70 -0.31
C PRO A 229 1.80 22.49 -0.39
N ALA A 230 1.07 22.24 0.69
CA ALA A 230 0.04 21.20 0.68
C ALA A 230 -1.07 21.54 -0.33
N SER A 231 -1.47 20.53 -1.11
CA SER A 231 -2.64 20.61 -1.98
C SER A 231 -3.93 20.40 -1.19
N ASP A 232 -5.03 20.99 -1.65
CA ASP A 232 -6.36 20.67 -1.11
C ASP A 232 -6.74 19.23 -1.46
N GLN A 233 -6.91 18.42 -0.43
CA GLN A 233 -7.26 17.00 -0.50
C GLN A 233 -8.47 16.70 0.38
N SER A 234 -9.35 17.68 0.62
CA SER A 234 -10.53 17.54 1.48
C SER A 234 -11.41 16.33 1.09
N ALA A 235 -11.64 16.12 -0.20
CA ALA A 235 -12.41 14.98 -0.67
C ALA A 235 -11.74 13.62 -0.37
N PHE A 236 -10.42 13.54 -0.21
CA PHE A 236 -9.75 12.32 0.25
C PHE A 236 -9.85 12.17 1.76
N ILE A 237 -9.75 13.27 2.52
CA ILE A 237 -9.75 13.24 3.99
C ILE A 237 -11.10 12.81 4.56
N HIS A 238 -12.21 13.21 3.94
CA HIS A 238 -13.55 12.94 4.47
C HIS A 238 -14.22 11.70 3.87
N THR A 239 -15.23 11.21 4.58
CA THR A 239 -16.15 10.16 4.12
C THR A 239 -17.57 10.71 4.07
N ALA A 240 -18.39 10.11 3.21
CA ALA A 240 -19.83 10.33 3.12
C ALA A 240 -20.57 9.11 3.68
N ALA A 241 -21.60 9.37 4.49
CA ALA A 241 -22.47 8.35 5.09
C ALA A 241 -23.60 7.93 4.15
N GLY A 242 -24.06 6.69 4.25
CA GLY A 242 -25.32 6.22 3.65
C GLY A 242 -25.24 5.93 2.15
N MET A 243 -24.09 5.47 1.67
CA MET A 243 -23.84 5.19 0.25
C MET A 243 -24.18 3.73 -0.11
N THR A 244 -25.43 3.32 0.13
CA THR A 244 -25.98 2.00 -0.24
C THR A 244 -27.32 2.15 -0.96
N ASN A 245 -27.65 1.23 -1.89
CA ASN A 245 -28.91 1.29 -2.64
C ASN A 245 -30.13 0.96 -1.77
N ASP A 246 -29.94 0.11 -0.75
CA ASP A 246 -30.93 -0.23 0.27
C ASP A 246 -30.41 0.19 1.66
N PRO A 247 -30.61 1.45 2.08
CA PRO A 247 -30.18 1.90 3.39
C PRO A 247 -30.99 1.17 4.47
N VAL A 248 -30.32 0.32 5.24
CA VAL A 248 -30.87 -0.15 6.52
C VAL A 248 -30.77 1.02 7.50
N PRO A 249 -31.88 1.51 8.10
CA PRO A 249 -31.90 2.75 8.89
C PRO A 249 -30.90 2.82 10.05
N GLU A 250 -30.41 1.68 10.53
CA GLU A 250 -29.48 1.55 11.67
C GLU A 250 -28.02 1.31 11.24
N VAL A 251 -27.74 1.18 9.93
CA VAL A 251 -26.40 0.85 9.42
C VAL A 251 -25.88 1.98 8.57
N VAL A 252 -24.97 2.77 9.15
CA VAL A 252 -24.25 3.81 8.39
C VAL A 252 -22.96 3.23 7.87
N GLU A 253 -22.95 2.88 6.59
CA GLU A 253 -21.69 2.66 5.89
C GLU A 253 -21.15 3.95 5.31
N TYR A 254 -19.84 4.07 5.40
CA TYR A 254 -19.10 5.21 4.92
C TYR A 254 -18.42 4.87 3.60
N LEU A 255 -18.34 5.85 2.72
CA LEU A 255 -17.56 5.80 1.49
C LEU A 255 -16.62 6.99 1.49
N ASN A 256 -15.34 6.77 1.18
CA ASN A 256 -14.40 7.85 1.01
C ASN A 256 -14.92 8.86 -0.04
N SER A 257 -14.94 10.16 0.32
CA SER A 257 -15.53 11.17 -0.55
C SER A 257 -14.78 11.34 -1.88
N SER A 258 -13.56 10.82 -2.01
CA SER A 258 -12.81 10.83 -3.28
C SER A 258 -13.59 10.17 -4.42
N PHE A 259 -14.38 9.13 -4.12
CA PHE A 259 -15.21 8.42 -5.10
C PHE A 259 -16.40 9.25 -5.59
N LEU A 260 -16.72 10.37 -4.93
CA LEU A 260 -17.74 11.34 -5.34
C LEU A 260 -17.14 12.51 -6.14
N HIS A 261 -15.81 12.60 -6.23
CA HIS A 261 -15.09 13.71 -6.85
C HIS A 261 -14.08 13.23 -7.91
N PRO A 262 -14.54 12.89 -9.13
CA PRO A 262 -13.65 12.61 -10.26
C PRO A 262 -12.74 13.80 -10.57
N PRO A 263 -11.46 13.57 -10.97
CA PRO A 263 -10.86 12.29 -11.30
C PRO A 263 -10.10 11.64 -10.11
N MET A 264 -10.38 12.02 -8.85
CA MET A 264 -9.59 11.53 -7.72
C MET A 264 -9.93 10.08 -7.34
N GLY A 265 -11.21 9.72 -7.34
CA GLY A 265 -11.67 8.36 -7.04
C GLY A 265 -12.30 7.67 -8.25
N HIS A 266 -12.05 6.37 -8.38
CA HIS A 266 -12.63 5.50 -9.41
C HIS A 266 -13.17 4.22 -8.79
N LEU A 267 -14.46 3.94 -8.98
CA LEU A 267 -15.08 2.65 -8.63
C LEU A 267 -15.10 1.77 -9.88
N LEU A 268 -14.45 0.61 -9.85
CA LEU A 268 -14.43 -0.33 -10.98
C LEU A 268 -15.62 -1.30 -10.93
N GLY A 269 -16.82 -0.75 -10.84
CA GLY A 269 -18.04 -1.52 -10.65
C GLY A 269 -19.24 -0.64 -10.30
N THR A 270 -20.31 -1.26 -9.84
CA THR A 270 -21.53 -0.60 -9.38
C THR A 270 -21.75 -0.88 -7.90
N ILE A 271 -22.00 0.17 -7.12
CA ILE A 271 -22.29 0.05 -5.69
C ILE A 271 -23.57 -0.77 -5.52
N ASP A 272 -23.52 -1.71 -4.60
CA ASP A 272 -24.62 -2.55 -4.18
C ASP A 272 -24.53 -2.83 -2.67
N THR A 273 -25.49 -3.59 -2.14
CA THR A 273 -25.54 -3.96 -0.73
C THR A 273 -25.69 -5.48 -0.60
N ARG A 274 -24.71 -6.10 0.04
CA ARG A 274 -24.70 -7.53 0.34
C ARG A 274 -25.37 -7.79 1.68
N VAL A 275 -26.43 -8.59 1.67
CA VAL A 275 -27.00 -9.15 2.89
C VAL A 275 -26.03 -10.18 3.46
N MET A 276 -25.69 -10.01 4.73
CA MET A 276 -24.81 -10.93 5.44
C MET A 276 -25.64 -11.95 6.22
N PRO A 277 -25.15 -13.20 6.40
CA PRO A 277 -25.87 -14.19 7.21
C PRO A 277 -26.02 -13.79 8.69
N TRP A 278 -25.14 -12.90 9.16
CA TRP A 278 -25.15 -12.30 10.49
C TRP A 278 -24.66 -10.86 10.42
N GLY A 279 -25.07 -10.05 11.39
CA GLY A 279 -24.76 -8.62 11.44
C GLY A 279 -25.42 -7.82 10.33
N ASN A 280 -24.92 -6.60 10.15
CA ASN A 280 -25.49 -5.61 9.25
C ASN A 280 -25.15 -5.90 7.78
N PRO A 281 -26.04 -5.56 6.82
CA PRO A 281 -25.68 -5.59 5.41
C PRO A 281 -24.45 -4.74 5.11
N ARG A 282 -23.70 -5.15 4.10
CA ARG A 282 -22.37 -4.64 3.78
C ARG A 282 -22.30 -4.02 2.41
N PHE A 283 -21.41 -3.06 2.26
CA PHE A 283 -21.06 -2.46 0.98
C PHE A 283 -20.58 -3.58 0.06
N SER A 284 -21.07 -3.52 -1.16
CA SER A 284 -20.63 -4.39 -2.23
C SER A 284 -20.34 -3.55 -3.46
N LEU A 285 -19.31 -3.92 -4.20
CA LEU A 285 -19.00 -3.32 -5.49
C LEU A 285 -19.07 -4.41 -6.56
N GLN A 286 -20.20 -4.48 -7.25
CA GLN A 286 -20.41 -5.48 -8.30
C GLN A 286 -19.54 -5.17 -9.52
N PRO A 287 -18.83 -6.17 -10.09
CA PRO A 287 -18.01 -5.96 -11.27
C PRO A 287 -18.80 -5.37 -12.44
N SER A 288 -18.16 -4.50 -13.22
CA SER A 288 -18.77 -3.83 -14.39
C SER A 288 -19.12 -4.78 -15.56
N GLY A 289 -18.66 -6.04 -15.50
CA GLY A 289 -18.70 -7.01 -16.59
C GLY A 289 -17.60 -6.84 -17.64
N ARG A 290 -16.78 -5.77 -17.55
CA ARG A 290 -15.59 -5.58 -18.39
C ARG A 290 -14.39 -6.35 -17.81
N ALA A 291 -13.37 -6.58 -18.63
CA ALA A 291 -12.12 -7.12 -18.16
C ALA A 291 -11.45 -6.13 -17.18
N LEU A 292 -11.02 -6.63 -16.01
CA LEU A 292 -10.38 -5.81 -14.97
C LEU A 292 -9.19 -5.00 -15.50
N SER A 293 -8.42 -5.57 -16.45
CA SER A 293 -7.30 -4.88 -17.10
C SER A 293 -7.71 -3.60 -17.83
N ASP A 294 -8.89 -3.61 -18.46
CA ASP A 294 -9.37 -2.49 -19.27
C ASP A 294 -9.93 -1.38 -18.38
N ASP A 295 -10.62 -1.77 -17.32
CA ASP A 295 -11.12 -0.86 -16.29
C ASP A 295 -9.96 -0.19 -15.54
N LEU A 296 -8.95 -0.96 -15.12
CA LEU A 296 -7.72 -0.45 -14.51
C LEU A 296 -6.97 0.50 -15.46
N THR A 297 -6.82 0.12 -16.73
CA THR A 297 -6.17 0.96 -17.73
C THR A 297 -6.85 2.33 -17.82
N SER A 298 -8.19 2.32 -17.96
CA SER A 298 -8.98 3.53 -18.08
C SER A 298 -8.90 4.42 -16.82
N ALA A 299 -8.99 3.83 -15.64
CA ALA A 299 -8.89 4.56 -14.38
C ALA A 299 -7.49 5.17 -14.18
N LEU A 300 -6.43 4.37 -14.35
CA LEU A 300 -5.07 4.84 -14.14
C LEU A 300 -4.62 5.85 -15.19
N ASP A 301 -5.11 5.78 -16.44
CA ASP A 301 -4.89 6.83 -17.43
C ASP A 301 -5.51 8.17 -17.02
N GLN A 302 -6.66 8.15 -16.34
CA GLN A 302 -7.29 9.36 -15.79
C GLN A 302 -6.49 9.92 -14.60
N VAL A 303 -6.07 9.04 -13.68
CA VAL A 303 -5.20 9.41 -12.56
C VAL A 303 -3.90 10.05 -13.05
N VAL A 304 -3.21 9.42 -14.00
CA VAL A 304 -1.96 9.94 -14.57
C VAL A 304 -2.19 11.28 -15.28
N ARG A 305 -3.27 11.40 -16.06
CA ARG A 305 -3.60 12.66 -16.74
C ARG A 305 -3.85 13.79 -15.74
N SER A 306 -4.61 13.54 -14.68
CA SER A 306 -4.86 14.51 -13.61
C SER A 306 -3.57 14.88 -12.88
N ALA A 307 -2.76 13.89 -12.49
CA ALA A 307 -1.48 14.13 -11.83
C ALA A 307 -0.55 15.02 -12.66
N ARG A 308 -0.45 14.78 -13.98
CA ARG A 308 0.33 15.63 -14.90
C ARG A 308 -0.22 17.06 -15.00
N GLN A 309 -1.53 17.23 -15.05
CA GLN A 309 -2.15 18.56 -15.06
C GLN A 309 -1.89 19.34 -13.76
N ARG A 310 -1.79 18.64 -12.62
CA ARG A 310 -1.43 19.21 -11.33
C ARG A 310 0.09 19.35 -11.10
N GLY A 311 0.93 18.96 -12.06
CA GLY A 311 2.39 19.01 -11.94
C GLY A 311 3.00 17.97 -10.98
N LEU A 312 2.25 16.93 -10.61
CA LEU A 312 2.68 15.92 -9.62
C LEU A 312 3.43 14.76 -10.29
N MET A 313 4.56 15.09 -10.90
CA MET A 313 5.48 14.12 -11.51
C MET A 313 6.61 13.75 -10.53
N ALA A 314 7.46 12.80 -10.92
CA ALA A 314 8.65 12.43 -10.14
C ALA A 314 9.49 13.68 -9.83
N GLY A 315 9.85 13.87 -8.57
CA GLY A 315 10.64 15.01 -8.12
C GLY A 315 12.15 14.83 -8.35
N PRO A 316 12.95 15.89 -8.16
CA PRO A 316 14.40 15.88 -8.40
C PRO A 316 15.22 15.01 -7.44
N GLY A 317 14.61 14.45 -6.38
CA GLY A 317 15.19 13.43 -5.50
C GLY A 317 15.29 12.05 -6.13
N HIS A 318 14.58 11.83 -7.23
CA HIS A 318 14.72 10.71 -8.16
C HIS A 318 16.04 10.89 -8.93
N ARG A 319 17.21 10.66 -8.30
CA ARG A 319 18.53 10.81 -8.92
C ARG A 319 19.17 9.46 -9.26
N THR A 320 19.86 9.45 -10.40
CA THR A 320 20.66 8.36 -10.97
C THR A 320 21.62 7.74 -9.95
N ALA A 321 21.79 6.41 -10.03
CA ALA A 321 22.53 5.53 -9.13
C ALA A 321 24.02 5.84 -8.88
N THR A 322 24.56 6.98 -9.35
CA THR A 322 26.02 7.20 -9.41
C THR A 322 26.60 8.10 -8.31
N GLU A 323 25.81 8.78 -7.48
CA GLU A 323 26.38 9.68 -6.46
C GLU A 323 25.61 9.64 -5.13
N GLN A 324 25.92 8.63 -4.30
CA GLN A 324 25.91 8.84 -2.86
C GLN A 324 27.33 8.60 -2.34
N LYS A 325 28.11 9.68 -2.27
CA LYS A 325 29.30 9.72 -1.40
C LYS A 325 28.80 9.74 0.05
N PRO A 326 29.30 8.88 0.94
CA PRO A 326 28.91 8.92 2.35
C PRO A 326 29.20 10.31 2.92
N LEU A 327 28.27 10.88 3.69
CA LEU A 327 28.54 12.07 4.48
C LEU A 327 29.78 11.80 5.35
N PRO A 328 30.75 12.73 5.45
CA PRO A 328 31.85 12.59 6.38
C PRO A 328 31.30 12.68 7.81
N LEU A 329 31.38 11.57 8.55
CA LEU A 329 31.20 11.57 9.99
C LEU A 329 32.39 12.32 10.61
N SER A 330 32.17 13.56 11.02
CA SER A 330 33.10 14.25 11.92
C SER A 330 32.98 13.63 13.32
N PRO A 331 34.06 13.09 13.91
CA PRO A 331 34.03 12.65 15.29
C PRO A 331 34.06 13.90 16.17
N HIS A 332 32.91 14.33 16.69
CA HIS A 332 32.92 15.24 17.83
C HIS A 332 33.37 14.46 19.07
N GLY A 333 34.62 14.69 19.45
CA GLY A 333 35.19 14.27 20.72
C GLY A 333 34.38 14.86 21.86
N HIS A 334 33.81 13.99 22.68
CA HIS A 334 33.43 14.35 24.03
C HIS A 334 34.70 14.33 24.88
N ASP A 335 35.30 15.49 25.08
CA ASP A 335 36.19 15.75 26.21
C ASP A 335 35.40 15.50 27.49
N ARG A 336 35.75 14.43 28.20
CA ARG A 336 35.40 14.27 29.61
C ARG A 336 36.37 15.13 30.41
N PRO A 337 35.91 16.06 31.27
CA PRO A 337 36.81 16.75 32.16
C PRO A 337 37.34 15.77 33.22
N GLU A 338 38.66 15.67 33.31
CA GLU A 338 39.39 14.92 34.32
C GLU A 338 39.00 15.39 35.73
N ALA A 339 38.59 14.45 36.58
CA ALA A 339 38.45 14.69 38.01
C ALA A 339 39.85 14.81 38.62
N GLN A 340 40.26 16.06 38.91
CA GLN A 340 41.41 16.34 39.77
C GLN A 340 41.02 15.99 41.21
N GLY A 341 41.61 14.91 41.74
CA GLY A 341 41.62 14.64 43.16
C GLY A 341 42.52 15.64 43.90
N PRO A 342 42.19 16.04 45.14
CA PRO A 342 42.97 17.04 45.86
C PRO A 342 44.30 16.45 46.34
N SER A 343 45.39 17.18 46.08
CA SER A 343 46.66 16.99 46.75
C SER A 343 46.56 17.63 48.14
N ILE A 344 46.83 16.85 49.18
CA ILE A 344 46.96 17.36 50.55
C ILE A 344 48.41 17.78 50.73
N ASP A 345 48.64 19.01 51.20
CA ASP A 345 49.76 19.36 52.06
C ASP A 345 49.38 20.61 52.86
N LEU A 346 49.05 20.38 54.14
CA LEU A 346 48.72 21.32 55.25
C LEU A 346 47.59 22.35 55.07
#